data_AF-T1AM18-F1
#
_entry.id   AF-T1AM18-F1
#
_cell.length_a   1.000
_cell.length_b   1.000
_cell.length_c   1.000
_cell.angle_alpha   90.00
_cell.angle_beta   90.00
_cell.angle_gamma   90.00
#
_symmetry.space_group_name_H-M   'P 1'
#
loop_
_entity.id
_entity.type
_entity.pdbx_description
1 polymer ?
#
loop_
_entity_poly.entity_id
_entity_poly.type
_entity_poly.pdbx_seq_one_letter_code
_entity_poly.pdbx_strand_id
1 'polypeptide(L)'
;MASPKARRLCPQGVYLGGTYSRYSEVSQHFHSVLRRFTDEIETVGLDEAFMDVSGCLRLFGPPRTIASEIRRLVKEELGLSVCVGVGTTKQVAKLAS
;
A
#
# COMPACT_ATOMS: atom_id res chain seq x y z
N MET A 1 -2.37 11.89 -17.47
CA MET A 1 -1.70 13.03 -18.15
C MET A 1 -1.08 12.53 -19.44
N ALA A 2 -1.23 13.24 -20.57
CA ALA A 2 -0.59 12.81 -21.81
C ALA A 2 0.94 12.98 -21.74
N SER A 3 1.70 11.97 -22.20
CA SER A 3 3.17 11.96 -22.19
C SER A 3 3.81 13.23 -22.80
N PRO A 4 3.32 13.80 -23.92
CA PRO A 4 3.86 15.06 -24.46
C PRO A 4 3.70 16.27 -23.53
N LYS A 5 2.60 16.32 -22.75
CA LYS A 5 2.39 17.42 -21.77
C LYS A 5 3.37 17.30 -20.61
N ALA A 6 3.61 16.08 -20.11
CA ALA A 6 4.59 15.83 -19.05
C ALA A 6 6.02 16.23 -19.48
N ARG A 7 6.42 15.90 -20.72
CA ARG A 7 7.74 16.28 -21.29
C ARG A 7 7.94 17.77 -21.44
N ARG A 8 6.88 18.53 -21.74
CA ARG A 8 6.96 19.99 -21.79
C ARG A 8 7.08 20.64 -20.41
N LEU A 9 6.39 20.08 -19.41
CA LEU A 9 6.42 20.60 -18.04
C LEU A 9 7.70 20.21 -17.28
N CYS A 10 8.31 19.07 -17.61
CA CYS A 10 9.56 18.60 -17.01
C CYS A 10 10.50 18.02 -18.07
N PRO A 11 11.17 18.87 -18.88
CA PRO A 11 12.04 18.43 -19.97
C PRO A 11 13.19 17.52 -19.53
N GLN A 12 13.69 17.72 -18.31
CA GLN A 12 14.76 16.95 -17.68
C GLN A 12 14.29 15.64 -17.02
N GLY A 13 13.00 15.32 -17.10
CA GLY A 13 12.44 14.11 -16.50
C GLY A 13 13.04 12.83 -17.10
N VAL A 14 13.25 11.81 -16.27
CA VAL A 14 13.63 10.47 -16.72
C VAL A 14 12.36 9.69 -17.04
N TYR A 15 12.22 9.22 -18.27
CA TYR A 15 11.05 8.48 -18.75
C TYR A 15 11.41 7.02 -18.95
N LEU A 16 10.85 6.16 -18.10
CA LEU A 16 11.11 4.73 -18.11
C LEU A 16 9.92 3.96 -18.70
N GLY A 17 10.20 2.86 -19.39
CA GLY A 17 9.20 1.84 -19.68
C GLY A 17 8.87 1.07 -18.39
N GLY A 18 7.61 0.71 -18.20
CA GLY A 18 7.19 -0.07 -17.02
C GLY A 18 7.53 -1.55 -17.16
N THR A 19 7.94 -2.19 -16.06
CA THR A 19 8.17 -3.64 -16.00
C THR A 19 7.11 -4.30 -15.13
N TYR A 20 5.96 -4.64 -15.72
CA TYR A 20 4.80 -5.15 -14.99
C TYR A 20 5.09 -6.39 -14.14
N SER A 21 5.88 -7.33 -14.66
CA SER A 21 6.27 -8.55 -13.93
C SER A 21 6.97 -8.23 -12.61
N ARG A 22 7.91 -7.27 -12.62
CA ARG A 22 8.62 -6.83 -11.43
C ARG A 22 7.68 -6.17 -10.41
N TYR A 23 6.72 -5.37 -10.88
CA TYR A 23 5.74 -4.73 -10.00
C TYR A 23 4.79 -5.76 -9.38
N SER A 24 4.39 -6.77 -10.15
CA SER A 24 3.57 -7.89 -9.67
C SER A 24 4.27 -8.71 -8.58
N GLU A 25 5.55 -9.04 -8.78
CA GLU A 25 6.37 -9.74 -7.78
C GLU A 25 6.46 -8.96 -6.46
N VAL A 26 6.78 -7.67 -6.54
CA VAL A 26 6.87 -6.80 -5.35
C VAL A 26 5.50 -6.63 -4.68
N SER A 27 4.44 -6.53 -5.48
CA SER A 27 3.06 -6.50 -4.99
C SER A 27 2.69 -7.75 -4.20
N GLN A 28 3.06 -8.94 -4.68
CA GLN A 28 2.83 -10.19 -3.94
C GLN A 28 3.51 -10.16 -2.57
N HIS A 29 4.74 -9.65 -2.49
CA HIS A 29 5.45 -9.49 -1.22
C HIS A 29 4.75 -8.49 -0.30
N PHE A 30 4.31 -7.34 -0.84
CA PHE A 30 3.54 -6.35 -0.10
C PHE A 30 2.27 -6.96 0.50
N HIS A 31 1.46 -7.66 -0.32
CA HIS A 31 0.25 -8.34 0.15
C HIS A 31 0.56 -9.48 1.13
N SER A 32 1.71 -10.14 1.03
CA SER A 32 2.14 -11.15 2.01
C SER A 32 2.41 -10.54 3.40
N VAL A 33 2.91 -9.31 3.46
CA VAL A 33 3.11 -8.58 4.73
C VAL A 33 1.75 -8.26 5.36
N LEU A 34 0.78 -7.81 4.56
CA LEU A 34 -0.56 -7.48 5.05
C LEU A 34 -1.27 -8.71 5.64
N ARG A 35 -1.17 -9.86 4.98
CA ARG A 35 -1.77 -11.14 5.42
C ARG A 35 -1.26 -11.65 6.77
N ARG A 36 -0.16 -11.10 7.30
CA ARG A 36 0.33 -11.45 8.66
C ARG A 36 -0.56 -10.90 9.77
N PHE A 37 -1.42 -9.93 9.48
CA PHE A 37 -2.27 -9.27 10.48
C PHE A 37 -3.73 -9.76 10.43
N THR A 38 -4.25 -10.02 9.24
CA THR A 38 -5.63 -10.49 9.04
C THR A 38 -5.74 -11.20 7.69
N ASP A 39 -6.64 -12.17 7.58
CA ASP A 39 -7.03 -12.78 6.31
C ASP A 39 -8.17 -12.02 5.63
N GLU A 40 -8.86 -11.13 6.37
CA GLU A 40 -9.94 -10.28 5.88
C GLU A 40 -9.38 -9.11 5.06
N ILE A 41 -8.90 -9.41 3.86
CA ILE A 41 -8.24 -8.47 2.95
C ILE A 41 -8.96 -8.43 1.60
N GLU A 42 -9.27 -7.23 1.13
CA GLU A 42 -9.73 -6.98 -0.23
C GLU A 42 -8.64 -6.24 -1.01
N THR A 43 -8.06 -6.90 -2.02
CA THR A 43 -7.06 -6.31 -2.91
C THR A 43 -7.73 -5.45 -3.98
N VAL A 44 -7.35 -4.18 -4.08
CA VAL A 44 -7.87 -3.23 -5.08
C VAL A 44 -6.92 -3.09 -6.27
N GLY A 45 -5.62 -3.28 -6.04
CA GLY A 45 -4.58 -3.16 -7.06
C GLY A 45 -3.25 -3.73 -6.63
N LEU A 46 -2.18 -3.41 -7.38
CA LEU A 46 -0.83 -3.87 -7.08
C LEU A 46 -0.34 -3.31 -5.73
N ASP A 47 -0.70 -2.08 -5.42
CA ASP A 47 -0.19 -1.28 -4.31
C ASP A 47 -1.26 -0.94 -3.27
N GLU A 48 -2.46 -1.53 -3.37
CA GLU A 48 -3.59 -1.14 -2.52
C GLU A 48 -4.44 -2.33 -2.06
N ALA A 49 -4.81 -2.30 -0.78
CA ALA A 49 -5.76 -3.22 -0.16
C ALA A 49 -6.57 -2.56 0.97
N PHE A 50 -7.79 -3.03 1.17
CA PHE A 50 -8.55 -2.82 2.40
C PHE A 50 -8.37 -4.00 3.34
N MET A 51 -8.29 -3.74 4.65
CA MET A 51 -8.12 -4.75 5.68
C MET A 51 -9.16 -4.55 6.78
N ASP A 52 -9.87 -5.60 7.17
CA ASP A 52 -10.63 -5.60 8.43
C ASP A 52 -9.73 -6.14 9.56
N VAL A 53 -9.44 -5.26 10.52
CA VAL A 53 -8.57 -5.56 11.67
C VAL A 53 -9.36 -5.75 12.98
N SER A 54 -10.69 -5.66 12.93
CA SER A 54 -11.54 -5.77 14.13
C SER A 54 -11.33 -7.09 14.89
N GLY A 55 -11.10 -8.19 14.16
CA GLY A 55 -10.84 -9.51 14.73
C GLY A 55 -9.46 -9.71 15.35
N CYS A 56 -8.47 -8.86 15.05
CA CYS A 56 -7.07 -9.06 15.47
C CYS A 56 -6.54 -8.03 16.47
N LEU A 57 -7.42 -7.14 16.99
CA LEU A 57 -7.06 -6.08 17.93
C LEU A 57 -6.39 -6.58 19.21
N ARG A 58 -6.77 -7.77 19.71
CA ARG A 58 -6.16 -8.36 20.91
C ARG A 58 -4.73 -8.84 20.68
N LEU A 59 -4.39 -9.22 19.45
CA LEU A 59 -3.06 -9.73 19.08
C LEU A 59 -2.10 -8.59 18.76
N PHE A 60 -2.57 -7.59 18.01
CA PHE A 60 -1.70 -6.55 17.46
C PHE A 60 -1.97 -5.14 18.01
N GLY A 61 -2.96 -5.00 18.89
CA GLY A 61 -3.35 -3.74 19.49
C GLY A 61 -4.30 -2.91 18.62
N PRO A 62 -4.48 -1.61 18.94
CA PRO A 62 -5.41 -0.75 18.24
C PRO A 62 -5.00 -0.52 16.77
N PRO A 63 -5.92 -0.11 15.88
CA PRO A 63 -5.63 0.06 14.44
C PRO A 63 -4.43 0.97 14.13
N ARG A 64 -4.18 2.00 14.96
CA ARG A 64 -3.00 2.88 14.82
C ARG A 64 -1.68 2.13 14.98
N THR A 65 -1.63 1.16 15.89
CA THR A 65 -0.45 0.31 16.11
C THR A 65 -0.22 -0.59 14.92
N ILE A 66 -1.28 -1.29 14.46
CA ILE A 66 -1.25 -2.13 13.25
C ILE A 66 -0.75 -1.33 12.05
N ALA A 67 -1.31 -0.14 11.81
CA ALA A 67 -0.89 0.74 10.73
C ALA A 67 0.58 1.16 10.82
N SER A 68 1.10 1.37 12.03
CA SER A 68 2.51 1.74 12.25
C SER A 68 3.45 0.57 11.99
N GLU A 69 3.07 -0.64 12.42
CA GLU A 69 3.83 -1.86 12.15
C GLU A 69 3.84 -2.22 10.66
N ILE A 70 2.70 -2.08 9.96
CA ILE A 70 2.65 -2.28 8.50
C ILE A 70 3.65 -1.35 7.80
N ARG A 71 3.65 -0.05 8.14
CA ARG A 71 4.61 0.91 7.55
C ARG A 71 6.06 0.50 7.82
N ARG A 72 6.35 0.06 9.05
CA ARG A 72 7.69 -0.37 9.46
C ARG A 72 8.14 -1.60 8.67
N LEU A 73 7.33 -2.66 8.64
CA LEU A 73 7.64 -3.92 7.96
C LEU A 73 7.78 -3.74 6.45
N VAL A 74 6.88 -3.00 5.81
CA VAL A 74 6.99 -2.73 4.37
C VAL A 74 8.27 -1.94 4.06
N LYS A 75 8.65 -0.99 4.93
CA LYS A 75 9.90 -0.25 4.76
C LYS A 75 11.14 -1.13 4.94
N GLU A 76 11.15 -2.00 5.95
CA GLU A 76 12.28 -2.88 6.24
C GLU A 76 12.45 -3.98 5.20
N GLU A 77 11.36 -4.62 4.77
CA GLU A 77 11.42 -5.81 3.91
C GLU A 77 11.42 -5.48 2.42
N LEU A 78 10.74 -4.41 2.00
CA LEU A 78 10.62 -4.03 0.59
C LEU A 78 11.42 -2.75 0.26
N GLY A 79 11.90 -2.00 1.27
CA GLY A 79 12.53 -0.70 1.07
C GLY A 79 11.55 0.43 0.70
N LEU A 80 10.25 0.12 0.61
CA LEU A 80 9.20 1.02 0.12
C LEU A 80 8.53 1.78 1.29
N SER A 81 8.12 3.02 1.03
CA SER A 81 7.23 3.77 1.93
C SER A 81 5.78 3.54 1.53
N VAL A 82 4.90 3.38 2.52
CA VAL A 82 3.45 3.28 2.30
C VAL A 82 2.70 4.22 3.22
N CYS A 83 1.53 4.67 2.76
CA CYS A 83 0.56 5.37 3.58
C CYS A 83 -0.52 4.40 4.05
N VAL A 84 -1.06 4.64 5.25
CA VAL A 84 -2.11 3.80 5.83
C VAL A 84 -3.16 4.69 6.45
N GLY A 85 -4.36 4.65 5.89
CA GLY A 85 -5.54 5.34 6.40
C GLY A 85 -6.39 4.40 7.25
N VAL A 86 -6.94 4.91 8.34
CA VAL A 86 -7.78 4.15 9.27
C VAL A 86 -9.13 4.86 9.34
N GLY A 87 -10.21 4.11 9.15
CA GLY A 87 -11.57 4.63 9.20
C GLY A 87 -12.56 3.55 9.61
N THR A 88 -13.76 3.96 10.00
CA THR A 88 -14.88 3.05 10.33
C THR A 88 -15.51 2.41 9.09
N THR A 89 -15.21 2.95 7.90
CA THR A 89 -15.61 2.41 6.61
C THR A 89 -14.44 2.44 5.63
N LYS A 90 -14.52 1.65 4.56
CA LYS A 90 -13.51 1.64 3.48
C LYS A 90 -13.35 3.03 2.85
N GLN A 91 -14.43 3.77 2.67
CA GLN A 91 -14.40 5.12 2.09
C GLN A 91 -13.65 6.12 2.98
N VAL A 92 -13.91 6.10 4.29
CA VAL A 92 -13.20 6.98 5.24
C VAL A 92 -11.74 6.57 5.34
N ALA A 93 -11.44 5.27 5.37
CA ALA A 93 -10.06 4.78 5.38
C ALA A 93 -9.29 5.20 4.12
N LYS A 94 -9.92 5.12 2.94
CA LYS A 94 -9.32 5.55 1.66
C LYS A 94 -9.08 7.06 1.58
N LEU A 95 -9.95 7.86 2.19
CA LEU A 95 -9.76 9.31 2.26
C LEU A 95 -8.61 9.69 3.21
N ALA A 96 -8.39 8.87 4.25
CA ALA A 96 -7.37 9.11 5.27
C ALA A 96 -5.98 8.58 4.90
N SER A 97 -5.85 7.83 3.79
CA SER A 97 -4.59 7.24 3.34
C SER A 97 -3.80 8.13 2.39
#